data_AF-A0A7K5M4N7-F1
#
_entry.id   AF-A0A7K5M4N7-F1
#
_cell.length_a   1.000
_cell.length_b   1.000
_cell.length_c   1.000
_cell.angle_alpha   90.00
_cell.angle_beta   90.00
_cell.angle_gamma   90.00
#
_symmetry.space_group_name_H-M   'P 1'
#
loop_
_entity.id
_entity.type
_entity.pdbx_description
1 polymer ?
#
loop_
_entity_poly.entity_id
_entity_poly.type
_entity_poly.pdbx_seq_one_letter_code
_entity_poly.pdbx_strand_id
1 'polypeptide(L)'
;GFYGQCFGEEAVEVIKDSAPVDKRKLDPNKAYIQITFVEPYFDEYEMKDRVTYFEKNFNICRFMYTTPFTMDGRPRGELSEQYKRNTILTTMHAFPYIKTRINVIHREEFILTPIEVAIEDMRKKTQELTAATNQEPPDAKMLQMVLQGSVGATVNQGPLEVAQVFLAEIPADPKLYRHHNKLRLCFKEFIMR
;
A
#
# COMPACT_ATOMS: atom_id res chain seq x y z
N GLY A 1 0.78 -15.08 24.46
CA GLY A 1 -0.28 -14.05 24.17
C GLY A 1 -1.64 -14.47 24.71
N PHE A 2 -2.74 -13.70 24.55
CA PHE A 2 -4.08 -14.07 25.11
C PHE A 2 -4.47 -15.52 24.78
N TYR A 3 -4.42 -15.90 23.50
CA TYR A 3 -4.75 -17.25 23.08
C TYR A 3 -3.70 -18.30 23.48
N GLY A 4 -2.44 -17.91 23.63
CA GLY A 4 -1.39 -18.80 24.16
C GLY A 4 -1.65 -19.19 25.62
N GLN A 5 -2.25 -18.30 26.43
CA GLN A 5 -2.70 -18.63 27.79
C GLN A 5 -3.90 -19.58 27.79
N CYS A 6 -4.73 -19.56 26.75
CA CYS A 6 -5.90 -20.43 26.62
C CYS A 6 -5.57 -21.83 26.06
N PHE A 7 -4.62 -21.91 25.13
CA PHE A 7 -4.37 -23.12 24.33
C PHE A 7 -2.94 -23.67 24.42
N GLY A 8 -2.04 -22.98 25.11
CA GLY A 8 -0.59 -23.25 25.14
C GLY A 8 0.16 -22.43 24.09
N GLU A 9 1.32 -21.87 24.46
CA GLU A 9 2.10 -21.00 23.55
C GLU A 9 2.58 -21.76 22.30
N GLU A 10 2.90 -23.05 22.41
CA GLU A 10 3.32 -23.89 21.28
C GLU A 10 2.18 -24.23 20.30
N ALA A 11 0.93 -24.06 20.73
CA ALA A 11 -0.25 -24.41 19.94
C ALA A 11 -0.78 -23.22 19.11
N VAL A 12 -0.26 -22.00 19.32
CA VAL A 12 -0.78 -20.78 18.68
C VAL A 12 0.30 -20.09 17.85
N GLU A 13 0.03 -19.90 16.57
CA GLU A 13 0.95 -19.23 15.64
C GLU A 13 0.31 -17.99 15.01
N VAL A 14 1.10 -16.92 14.93
CA VAL A 14 0.71 -15.70 14.20
C VAL A 14 1.24 -15.80 12.78
N ILE A 15 0.33 -15.78 11.80
CA ILE A 15 0.68 -15.65 10.39
C ILE A 15 1.12 -14.21 10.16
N LYS A 16 2.42 -14.04 9.87
CA LYS A 16 3.06 -12.73 9.67
C LYS A 16 2.83 -12.15 8.28
N ASP A 17 2.43 -12.99 7.32
CA ASP A 17 2.12 -12.58 5.95
C ASP A 17 0.66 -12.11 5.83
N SER A 18 0.40 -11.25 4.85
CA SER A 18 -0.92 -10.69 4.52
C SER A 18 -1.59 -11.37 3.32
N ALA A 19 -0.89 -12.29 2.64
CA ALA A 19 -1.45 -13.01 1.50
C ALA A 19 -2.63 -13.91 1.93
N PRO A 20 -3.50 -14.31 0.98
CA PRO A 20 -4.53 -15.31 1.23
C PRO A 20 -3.94 -16.60 1.81
N VAL A 21 -4.53 -17.08 2.91
CA VAL A 21 -4.03 -18.26 3.62
C VAL A 21 -4.54 -19.54 2.96
N ASP A 22 -3.62 -20.37 2.47
CA ASP A 22 -3.92 -21.73 2.01
C ASP A 22 -4.00 -22.68 3.22
N LYS A 23 -5.22 -23.00 3.65
CA LYS A 23 -5.47 -23.88 4.80
C LYS A 23 -4.81 -25.26 4.68
N ARG A 24 -4.54 -25.75 3.48
CA ARG A 24 -3.92 -27.07 3.25
C ARG A 24 -2.45 -27.10 3.65
N LYS A 25 -1.80 -25.94 3.75
CA LYS A 25 -0.41 -25.79 4.17
C LYS A 25 -0.25 -25.58 5.67
N LEU A 26 -1.36 -25.49 6.41
CA LEU A 26 -1.36 -25.28 7.85
C LEU A 26 -1.40 -26.62 8.59
N ASP A 27 -0.73 -26.68 9.74
CA ASP A 27 -0.84 -27.82 10.64
C ASP A 27 -2.26 -27.85 11.25
N PRO A 28 -3.07 -28.90 11.01
CA PRO A 28 -4.43 -28.96 11.56
C PRO A 28 -4.47 -29.01 13.09
N ASN A 29 -3.34 -29.28 13.77
CA ASN A 29 -3.25 -29.32 15.23
C ASN A 29 -2.90 -27.97 15.87
N LYS A 30 -2.69 -26.91 15.07
CA LYS A 30 -2.35 -25.57 15.56
C LYS A 30 -3.45 -24.57 15.29
N ALA A 31 -3.51 -23.55 16.14
CA ALA A 31 -4.37 -22.39 15.97
C ALA A 31 -3.59 -21.25 15.30
N TYR A 32 -4.13 -20.71 14.21
CA TYR A 32 -3.50 -19.65 13.44
C TYR A 32 -4.26 -18.33 13.52
N ILE A 33 -3.54 -17.24 13.73
CA ILE A 33 -4.09 -15.88 13.73
C ILE A 33 -3.34 -15.06 12.68
N GLN A 34 -4.03 -14.60 11.65
CA GLN A 34 -3.49 -13.61 10.72
C GLN A 34 -3.86 -12.22 11.20
N ILE A 35 -2.86 -11.35 11.34
CA ILE A 35 -3.05 -9.95 11.73
C ILE A 35 -2.46 -9.10 10.61
N THR A 36 -3.29 -8.23 10.04
CA THR A 36 -2.88 -7.32 8.97
C THR A 36 -3.38 -5.93 9.30
N PHE A 37 -2.46 -4.96 9.26
CA PHE A 37 -2.82 -3.55 9.40
C PHE A 37 -3.62 -3.11 8.17
N VAL A 38 -4.69 -2.36 8.39
CA VAL A 38 -5.58 -1.83 7.36
C VAL A 38 -5.80 -0.34 7.59
N GLU A 39 -6.00 0.40 6.51
CA GLU A 39 -6.37 1.83 6.56
C GLU A 39 -7.79 2.02 6.02
N PRO A 40 -8.55 3.04 6.46
CA PRO A 40 -9.83 3.38 5.85
C PRO A 40 -9.67 3.60 4.34
N TYR A 41 -10.56 3.00 3.55
CA TYR A 41 -10.57 3.13 2.10
C TYR A 41 -11.70 4.04 1.64
N PHE A 42 -11.35 5.00 0.79
CA PHE A 42 -12.27 5.92 0.14
C PHE A 42 -11.97 5.93 -1.35
N ASP A 43 -13.00 5.87 -2.18
CA ASP A 43 -12.84 6.08 -3.61
C ASP A 43 -12.64 7.56 -3.96
N GLU A 44 -12.36 7.85 -5.24
CA GLU A 44 -12.10 9.21 -5.71
C GLU A 44 -13.28 10.17 -5.47
N TYR A 45 -14.51 9.66 -5.40
CA TYR A 45 -15.68 10.49 -5.13
C TYR A 45 -15.76 10.82 -3.63
N GLU A 46 -15.66 9.80 -2.77
CA GLU A 46 -15.64 10.00 -1.32
C GLU A 46 -14.49 10.88 -0.86
N MET A 47 -13.33 10.83 -1.53
CA MET A 47 -12.19 11.67 -1.16
C MET A 47 -12.40 13.17 -1.42
N LYS A 48 -13.37 13.54 -2.26
CA LYS A 48 -13.76 14.95 -2.45
C LYS A 48 -14.58 15.47 -1.27
N ASP A 49 -15.43 14.61 -0.72
CA ASP A 49 -16.33 14.97 0.38
C ASP A 49 -15.67 14.79 1.76
N ARG A 50 -14.78 13.81 1.90
CA ARG A 50 -14.12 13.48 3.18
C ARG A 50 -12.74 14.13 3.29
N VAL A 51 -12.73 15.43 3.57
CA VAL A 51 -11.51 16.23 3.62
C VAL A 51 -10.92 16.24 5.04
N THR A 52 -11.78 16.40 6.04
CA THR A 52 -11.38 16.60 7.44
C THR A 52 -11.02 15.30 8.14
N TYR A 53 -10.32 15.41 9.27
CA TYR A 53 -10.04 14.26 10.12
C TYR A 53 -11.32 13.55 10.57
N PHE A 54 -12.36 14.28 10.95
CA PHE A 54 -13.63 13.68 11.39
C PHE A 54 -14.30 12.86 10.30
N GLU A 55 -14.42 13.41 9.09
CA GLU A 55 -15.07 12.73 7.96
C GLU A 55 -14.31 11.47 7.53
N LYS A 56 -12.98 11.44 7.71
CA LYS A 56 -12.16 10.25 7.44
C LYS A 56 -12.24 9.19 8.55
N ASN A 57 -12.89 9.49 9.68
CA ASN A 57 -13.00 8.60 10.84
C ASN A 57 -14.45 8.27 11.23
N PHE A 58 -15.45 8.84 10.55
CA PHE A 58 -16.86 8.64 10.85
C PHE A 58 -17.60 7.96 9.71
N ASN A 59 -18.48 7.02 10.04
CA ASN A 59 -19.24 6.21 9.08
C ASN A 59 -18.33 5.55 8.02
N ILE A 60 -17.31 4.83 8.51
CA ILE A 60 -16.34 4.11 7.68
C ILE A 60 -16.59 2.60 7.77
N CYS A 61 -16.78 1.93 6.64
CA CYS A 61 -16.99 0.47 6.59
C CYS A 61 -16.06 -0.24 5.60
N ARG A 62 -15.24 0.51 4.85
CA ARG A 62 -14.27 -0.04 3.90
C ARG A 62 -12.86 0.21 4.39
N PHE A 63 -12.04 -0.83 4.34
CA PHE A 63 -10.65 -0.80 4.78
C PHE A 63 -9.77 -1.48 3.75
N MET A 64 -8.58 -0.96 3.51
CA MET A 64 -7.65 -1.51 2.53
C MET A 64 -6.33 -1.89 3.17
N TYR A 65 -5.76 -2.99 2.69
CA TYR A 65 -4.35 -3.29 2.86
C TYR A 65 -3.74 -3.71 1.54
N THR A 66 -2.41 -3.74 1.51
CA THR A 66 -1.65 -3.97 0.30
C THR A 66 -0.63 -5.08 0.50
N THR A 67 -0.60 -6.04 -0.42
CA THR A 67 0.36 -7.16 -0.40
C THR A 67 1.24 -7.10 -1.65
N PRO A 68 2.57 -6.92 -1.50
CA PRO A 68 3.49 -7.01 -2.64
C PRO A 68 3.66 -8.47 -3.04
N PHE A 69 3.77 -8.72 -4.34
CA PHE A 69 4.05 -10.06 -4.86
C PHE A 69 4.70 -9.97 -6.25
N THR A 70 5.32 -11.06 -6.67
CA THR A 70 5.82 -11.30 -8.02
C THR A 70 5.03 -12.44 -8.66
N MET A 71 5.04 -12.56 -9.99
CA MET A 71 4.30 -13.62 -10.70
C MET A 71 4.79 -15.03 -10.35
N ASP A 72 6.04 -15.18 -9.90
CA ASP A 72 6.60 -16.44 -9.42
C ASP A 72 6.29 -16.74 -7.93
N GLY A 73 5.52 -15.87 -7.27
CA GLY A 73 4.99 -16.09 -5.92
C GLY A 73 5.88 -15.58 -4.78
N ARG A 74 7.01 -14.92 -5.08
CA ARG A 74 7.82 -14.23 -4.05
C ARG A 74 7.10 -12.95 -3.58
N PRO A 75 7.32 -12.50 -2.34
CA PRO A 75 6.76 -11.23 -1.87
C PRO A 75 7.48 -10.01 -2.48
N ARG A 76 8.74 -10.15 -2.87
CA ARG A 76 9.56 -9.08 -3.45
C ARG A 76 10.41 -9.58 -4.62
N GLY A 77 10.59 -8.74 -5.62
CA GLY A 77 11.45 -8.98 -6.79
C GLY A 77 12.04 -7.68 -7.33
N GLU A 78 12.55 -7.73 -8.56
CA GLU A 78 13.02 -6.53 -9.26
C GLU A 78 11.86 -5.59 -9.60
N LEU A 79 12.15 -4.32 -9.93
CA LEU A 79 11.12 -3.32 -10.26
C LEU A 79 10.14 -3.81 -11.32
N SER A 80 10.64 -4.42 -12.39
CA SER A 80 9.84 -4.94 -13.50
C SER A 80 9.00 -6.18 -13.15
N GLU A 81 9.28 -6.82 -12.02
CA GLU A 81 8.59 -8.01 -11.53
C GLU A 81 7.63 -7.70 -10.39
N GLN A 82 7.70 -6.50 -9.80
CA GLN A 82 7.02 -6.16 -8.57
C GLN A 82 5.55 -5.76 -8.82
N TYR A 83 4.64 -6.70 -8.60
CA TYR A 83 3.21 -6.43 -8.55
C TYR A 83 2.78 -6.05 -7.13
N LYS A 84 1.58 -5.49 -7.06
CA LYS A 84 0.95 -5.11 -5.80
C LYS A 84 -0.52 -5.45 -5.82
N ARG A 85 -1.02 -6.07 -4.75
CA ARG A 85 -2.43 -6.41 -4.59
C ARG A 85 -3.05 -5.54 -3.52
N ASN A 86 -3.98 -4.69 -3.92
CA ASN A 86 -4.81 -3.91 -3.01
C ASN A 86 -6.05 -4.74 -2.67
N THR A 87 -6.23 -5.07 -1.40
CA THR A 87 -7.40 -5.82 -0.91
C THR A 87 -8.28 -4.87 -0.11
N ILE A 88 -9.54 -4.71 -0.52
CA ILE A 88 -10.54 -3.91 0.16
C ILE A 88 -11.47 -4.85 0.92
N LEU A 89 -11.63 -4.61 2.21
CA LEU A 89 -12.51 -5.33 3.12
C LEU A 89 -13.69 -4.42 3.50
N THR A 90 -14.90 -4.93 3.33
CA THR A 90 -16.12 -4.24 3.80
C THR A 90 -16.65 -4.92 5.05
N THR A 91 -16.84 -4.16 6.12
CA THR A 91 -17.38 -4.64 7.39
C THR A 91 -18.91 -4.62 7.41
N MET A 92 -19.51 -5.46 8.26
CA MET A 92 -20.96 -5.57 8.42
C MET A 92 -21.63 -4.26 8.86
N HIS A 93 -20.93 -3.48 9.69
CA HIS A 93 -21.34 -2.17 10.18
C HIS A 93 -20.17 -1.19 10.05
N ALA A 94 -20.49 0.10 10.00
CA ALA A 94 -19.51 1.17 9.96
C ALA A 94 -18.95 1.48 11.36
N PHE A 95 -17.72 1.96 11.40
CA PHE A 95 -17.14 2.60 12.58
C PHE A 95 -17.44 4.11 12.60
N PRO A 96 -17.52 4.74 13.78
CA PRO A 96 -17.48 4.10 15.11
C PRO A 96 -18.72 3.23 15.37
N TYR A 97 -18.56 2.18 16.18
CA TYR A 97 -19.63 1.23 16.52
C TYR A 97 -19.57 0.85 18.00
N ILE A 98 -20.67 0.28 18.52
CA ILE A 98 -20.75 -0.15 19.93
C ILE A 98 -19.77 -1.28 20.28
N LYS A 99 -19.27 -2.01 19.27
CA LYS A 99 -18.24 -3.05 19.43
C LYS A 99 -16.91 -2.57 18.86
N THR A 100 -15.82 -3.04 19.46
CA THR A 100 -14.44 -2.77 19.02
C THR A 100 -13.98 -3.65 17.85
N ARG A 101 -14.79 -4.63 17.45
CA ARG A 101 -14.54 -5.52 16.30
C ARG A 101 -15.83 -5.81 15.56
N ILE A 102 -15.73 -5.85 14.23
CA ILE A 102 -16.85 -6.06 13.31
C ILE A 102 -16.39 -7.05 12.25
N ASN A 103 -17.26 -8.00 11.90
CA ASN A 103 -16.93 -8.99 10.88
C ASN A 103 -16.84 -8.34 9.49
N VAL A 104 -15.89 -8.83 8.70
CA VAL A 104 -15.83 -8.56 7.26
C VAL A 104 -16.90 -9.40 6.57
N ILE A 105 -17.69 -8.77 5.71
CA ILE A 105 -18.76 -9.42 4.94
C ILE A 105 -18.47 -9.47 3.44
N HIS A 106 -17.51 -8.67 2.97
CA HIS A 106 -17.13 -8.62 1.57
C HIS A 106 -15.64 -8.30 1.41
N ARG A 107 -15.04 -8.82 0.33
CA ARG A 107 -13.63 -8.68 -0.01
C ARG A 107 -13.49 -8.47 -1.51
N GLU A 108 -12.75 -7.44 -1.90
CA GLU A 108 -12.41 -7.12 -3.29
C GLU A 108 -10.90 -7.05 -3.44
N GLU A 109 -10.38 -7.44 -4.59
CA GLU A 109 -8.94 -7.40 -4.89
C GLU A 109 -8.68 -6.71 -6.21
N PHE A 110 -7.70 -5.81 -6.21
CA PHE A 110 -7.21 -5.12 -7.39
C PHE A 110 -5.71 -5.33 -7.50
N ILE A 111 -5.25 -5.74 -8.68
CA ILE A 111 -3.83 -5.99 -8.92
C ILE A 111 -3.29 -4.82 -9.74
N LEU A 112 -2.21 -4.24 -9.24
CA LEU A 112 -1.41 -3.25 -9.94
C LEU A 112 -0.21 -3.93 -10.58
N THR A 113 0.00 -3.60 -11.85
CA THR A 113 1.17 -3.98 -12.63
C THR A 113 2.42 -3.21 -12.15
N PRO A 114 3.63 -3.70 -12.45
CA PRO A 114 4.89 -3.07 -12.06
C PRO A 114 4.98 -1.56 -12.36
N ILE A 115 4.55 -1.14 -13.55
CA ILE A 115 4.56 0.28 -13.91
C ILE A 115 3.52 1.09 -13.12
N GLU A 116 2.38 0.50 -12.76
CA GLU A 116 1.39 1.15 -11.90
C GLU A 116 1.88 1.30 -10.47
N VAL A 117 2.60 0.31 -9.95
CA VAL A 117 3.31 0.39 -8.66
C VAL A 117 4.30 1.54 -8.68
N ALA A 118 5.15 1.62 -9.71
CA ALA A 118 6.09 2.73 -9.87
C ALA A 118 5.42 4.11 -9.94
N ILE A 119 4.28 4.22 -10.63
CA ILE A 119 3.50 5.47 -10.69
C ILE A 119 3.00 5.87 -9.29
N GLU A 120 2.44 4.93 -8.52
CA GLU A 120 1.96 5.23 -7.18
C GLU A 120 3.08 5.65 -6.23
N ASP A 121 4.23 4.96 -6.29
CA ASP A 121 5.39 5.28 -5.46
C ASP A 121 5.95 6.66 -5.80
N MET A 122 6.07 7.00 -7.09
CA MET A 122 6.49 8.34 -7.53
C MET A 122 5.52 9.43 -7.08
N ARG A 123 4.20 9.21 -7.24
CA ARG A 123 3.19 10.18 -6.79
C ARG A 123 3.21 10.39 -5.29
N LYS A 124 3.32 9.29 -4.52
CA LYS A 124 3.42 9.35 -3.06
C LYS A 124 4.65 10.14 -2.65
N LYS A 125 5.80 9.90 -3.29
CA LYS A 125 7.05 10.63 -3.01
C LYS A 125 6.91 12.14 -3.29
N THR A 126 6.33 12.50 -4.42
CA THR A 126 6.06 13.92 -4.77
C THR A 126 5.11 14.57 -3.77
N GLN A 127 4.08 13.86 -3.31
CA GLN A 127 3.15 14.35 -2.30
C GLN A 127 3.83 14.54 -0.93
N GLU A 128 4.65 13.58 -0.49
CA GLU A 128 5.44 13.67 0.74
C GLU A 128 6.36 14.90 0.72
N LEU A 129 7.07 15.13 -0.40
CA LEU A 129 7.90 16.32 -0.60
C LEU A 129 7.07 17.60 -0.54
N THR A 130 5.94 17.64 -1.26
CA THR A 130 5.06 18.82 -1.29
C THR A 130 4.52 19.14 0.11
N ALA A 131 4.11 18.12 0.86
CA ALA A 131 3.60 18.27 2.22
C ALA A 131 4.69 18.79 3.17
N ALA A 132 5.90 18.22 3.10
CA ALA A 132 7.02 18.64 3.94
C ALA A 132 7.47 20.08 3.63
N THR A 133 7.50 20.49 2.36
CA THR A 133 7.88 21.84 1.94
C THR A 133 6.83 22.89 2.33
N ASN A 134 5.55 22.53 2.29
CA ASN A 134 4.44 23.44 2.62
C ASN A 134 4.04 23.40 4.10
N GLN A 135 4.76 22.64 4.94
CA GLN A 135 4.40 22.49 6.34
C GLN A 135 4.62 23.80 7.11
N GLU A 136 3.61 24.22 7.88
CA GLU A 136 3.69 25.37 8.79
C GLU A 136 3.37 24.94 10.24
N PRO A 137 4.28 25.17 11.21
CA PRO A 137 5.63 25.71 11.04
C PRO A 137 6.58 24.71 10.32
N PRO A 138 7.63 25.20 9.64
CA PRO A 138 8.58 24.33 8.94
C PRO A 138 9.24 23.30 9.87
N ASP A 139 9.29 22.04 9.43
CA ASP A 139 10.04 20.96 10.09
C ASP A 139 11.24 20.56 9.22
N ALA A 140 12.38 21.18 9.49
CA ALA A 140 13.61 20.95 8.75
C ALA A 140 14.08 19.49 8.82
N LYS A 141 13.81 18.76 9.92
CA LYS A 141 14.21 17.35 10.07
C LYS A 141 13.36 16.46 9.18
N MET A 142 12.04 16.69 9.18
CA MET A 142 11.11 15.98 8.30
C MET A 142 11.46 16.23 6.83
N LEU A 143 11.64 17.50 6.45
CA LEU A 143 12.01 17.86 5.08
C LEU A 143 13.34 17.22 4.65
N GLN A 144 14.37 17.29 5.50
CA GLN A 144 15.67 16.67 5.20
C GLN A 144 15.55 15.16 5.02
N MET A 145 14.78 14.48 5.88
CA MET A 145 14.56 13.04 5.79
C MET A 145 13.86 12.65 4.47
N VAL A 146 12.77 13.35 4.12
CA VAL A 146 12.03 13.08 2.88
C VAL A 146 12.90 13.38 1.65
N LEU A 147 13.58 14.52 1.61
CA LEU A 147 14.45 14.92 0.51
C LEU A 147 15.60 13.93 0.31
N GLN A 148 16.32 13.59 1.39
CA GLN A 148 17.42 12.62 1.33
C GLN A 148 16.94 11.26 0.83
N GLY A 149 15.79 10.77 1.31
CA GLY A 149 15.20 9.51 0.84
C GLY A 149 14.69 9.56 -0.61
N SER A 150 14.48 10.76 -1.16
CA SER A 150 13.99 10.98 -2.53
C SER A 150 15.13 11.02 -3.55
N VAL A 151 16.20 11.77 -3.27
CA VAL A 151 17.31 11.99 -4.23
C VAL A 151 18.55 11.15 -3.93
N GLY A 152 18.73 10.75 -2.67
CA GLY A 152 19.91 10.05 -2.17
C GLY A 152 19.59 8.66 -1.65
N ALA A 153 18.63 7.96 -2.27
CA ALA A 153 18.32 6.58 -1.92
C ALA A 153 19.56 5.69 -2.10
N THR A 154 20.11 5.20 -0.98
CA THR A 154 21.31 4.33 -0.96
C THR A 154 21.00 2.85 -0.73
N VAL A 155 19.80 2.55 -0.21
CA VAL A 155 19.39 1.18 0.17
C VAL A 155 18.31 0.61 -0.76
N ASN A 156 17.39 1.47 -1.21
CA ASN A 156 16.34 1.09 -2.16
C ASN A 156 16.70 1.60 -3.56
N GLN A 157 16.17 0.95 -4.60
CA GLN A 157 16.33 1.42 -5.98
C GLN A 157 15.78 2.85 -6.09
N GLY A 158 16.62 3.75 -6.60
CA GLY A 158 16.30 5.18 -6.67
C GLY A 158 15.38 5.53 -7.85
N PRO A 159 14.90 6.78 -7.92
CA PRO A 159 14.04 7.24 -9.01
C PRO A 159 14.70 7.10 -10.39
N LEU A 160 16.04 7.17 -10.48
CA LEU A 160 16.75 6.95 -11.74
C LEU A 160 16.56 5.54 -12.29
N GLU A 161 16.65 4.51 -11.44
CA GLU A 161 16.47 3.11 -11.82
C GLU A 161 15.04 2.87 -12.33
N VAL A 162 14.04 3.45 -11.63
CA VAL A 162 12.63 3.40 -12.07
C VAL A 162 12.46 4.00 -13.47
N ALA A 163 13.11 5.12 -13.76
CA ALA A 163 13.07 5.72 -15.10
C ALA A 163 13.76 4.83 -16.14
N GLN A 164 14.91 4.22 -15.81
CA GLN A 164 15.62 3.32 -16.72
C GLN A 164 14.81 2.07 -17.05
N VAL A 165 14.17 1.47 -16.05
CA VAL A 165 13.36 0.25 -16.23
C VAL A 165 12.10 0.51 -17.03
N PHE A 166 11.39 1.62 -16.77
CA PHE A 166 10.04 1.82 -17.33
C PHE A 166 9.93 2.88 -18.42
N LEU A 167 10.92 3.77 -18.60
CA LEU A 167 10.87 4.89 -19.55
C LEU A 167 11.98 4.85 -20.62
N ALA A 168 12.85 3.85 -20.63
CA ALA A 168 13.91 3.73 -21.64
C ALA A 168 13.37 3.52 -23.06
N GLU A 169 12.23 2.83 -23.20
CA GLU A 169 11.61 2.54 -24.49
C GLU A 169 10.15 2.99 -24.50
N ILE A 170 9.74 3.65 -25.59
CA ILE A 170 8.35 4.07 -25.78
C ILE A 170 7.55 2.86 -26.29
N PRO A 171 6.56 2.37 -25.53
CA PRO A 171 5.79 1.20 -25.95
C PRO A 171 4.88 1.54 -27.14
N ALA A 172 4.80 0.61 -28.10
CA ALA A 172 3.91 0.73 -29.25
C ALA A 172 2.43 0.48 -28.91
N ASP A 173 2.15 -0.33 -27.87
CA ASP A 173 0.78 -0.59 -27.42
C ASP A 173 0.19 0.68 -26.77
N PRO A 174 -0.94 1.21 -27.28
CA PRO A 174 -1.61 2.38 -26.71
C PRO A 174 -1.97 2.24 -25.22
N LYS A 175 -2.29 1.03 -24.75
CA LYS A 175 -2.59 0.78 -23.32
C LYS A 175 -1.36 0.97 -22.45
N LEU A 176 -0.23 0.41 -22.86
CA LEU A 176 1.05 0.57 -22.16
C LEU A 176 1.56 2.01 -22.25
N TYR A 177 1.36 2.67 -23.40
CA TYR A 177 1.70 4.07 -23.60
C TYR A 177 1.00 4.99 -22.59
N ARG A 178 -0.25 4.69 -22.22
CA ARG A 178 -0.97 5.46 -21.19
C ARG A 178 -0.24 5.47 -19.85
N HIS A 179 0.19 4.30 -19.38
CA HIS A 179 0.93 4.19 -18.11
C HIS A 179 2.34 4.78 -18.24
N HIS A 180 3.03 4.51 -19.35
CA HIS A 180 4.33 5.11 -19.65
C HIS A 180 4.29 6.65 -19.61
N ASN A 181 3.34 7.26 -20.31
CA ASN A 181 3.20 8.72 -20.30
C ASN A 181 2.79 9.26 -18.92
N LYS A 182 1.96 8.52 -18.16
CA LYS A 182 1.59 8.89 -16.78
C LYS A 182 2.83 8.90 -15.87
N LEU A 183 3.66 7.86 -15.93
CA LEU A 183 4.90 7.80 -15.16
C LEU A 183 5.87 8.94 -15.54
N ARG A 184 6.04 9.20 -16.84
CA ARG A 184 6.83 10.34 -17.34
C ARG A 184 6.37 11.67 -16.75
N LEU A 185 5.06 11.91 -16.67
CA LEU A 185 4.51 13.12 -16.05
C LEU A 185 4.76 13.17 -14.54
N CYS A 186 4.68 12.03 -13.83
CA CYS A 186 5.03 11.97 -12.41
C CYS A 186 6.50 12.34 -12.17
N PHE A 187 7.43 11.88 -13.01
CA PHE A 187 8.84 12.32 -12.94
C PHE A 187 9.00 13.81 -13.19
N LYS A 188 8.29 14.35 -14.19
CA LYS A 188 8.32 15.79 -14.47
C LYS A 188 7.86 16.61 -13.27
N GLU A 189 6.81 16.17 -12.58
CA GLU A 189 6.32 16.82 -11.37
C GLU A 189 7.30 16.67 -10.20
N PHE A 190 7.85 15.47 -10.00
CA PHE A 190 8.84 15.18 -8.96
C PHE A 190 10.09 16.07 -9.07
N ILE A 191 10.62 16.28 -10.27
CA ILE A 191 11.82 17.11 -10.50
C ILE A 191 11.55 18.61 -10.28
N MET A 192 10.31 19.05 -10.44
CA MET A 192 9.93 20.46 -10.25
C MET A 192 9.66 20.84 -8.79
N ARG A 193 9.71 19.89 -7.85
CA ARG A 193 9.55 20.13 -6.40
C ARG A 193 10.90 20.22 -5.72
#